data_AF-A0ABD2EDE2-F1
#
_entry.id   AF-A0ABD2EDE2-F1
#
_cell.length_a   1.000
_cell.length_b   1.000
_cell.length_c   1.000
_cell.angle_alpha   90.00
_cell.angle_beta   90.00
_cell.angle_gamma   90.00
#
_symmetry.space_group_name_H-M   'P 1'
#
loop_
_entity.id
_entity.type
_entity.pdbx_description
1 polymer ?
#
loop_
_entity_poly.entity_id
_entity_poly.type
_entity_poly.pdbx_seq_one_letter_code
_entity_poly.pdbx_strand_id
1 'polypeptide(L)'
;MVQEGRPQGRVTYHFTHGKTDKRLSELHIYHSGLTCFSEGTRVTVWGCCPSTWKSFGSSCYFISTEESVWTKSEQNCVEMGAHLVVINTEAEQNFIVQQLNESLSYFLGLSDPQGNGNWQWIDQTPFKKNVRFWHPNEPNFSAEQCASIVFWKPGGWGWNDVFCDTLRNSICEMKKIYL
;
A
#
# COMPACT_ATOMS: atom_id res chain seq x y z
N MET A 1 -32.24 -21.97 -13.71
CA MET A 1 -31.65 -21.58 -12.41
C MET A 1 -30.21 -21.16 -12.65
N VAL A 2 -29.78 -20.12 -11.93
CA VAL A 2 -28.71 -19.18 -12.28
C VAL A 2 -27.30 -19.79 -12.21
N GLN A 3 -26.42 -19.15 -12.97
CA GLN A 3 -25.11 -19.55 -13.49
C GLN A 3 -24.04 -19.95 -12.46
N GLU A 4 -23.23 -20.93 -12.86
CA GLU A 4 -22.00 -21.38 -12.23
C GLU A 4 -20.82 -20.53 -12.77
N GLY A 5 -20.12 -19.82 -11.89
CA GLY A 5 -19.03 -18.91 -12.25
C GLY A 5 -17.77 -19.66 -12.70
N ARG A 6 -17.20 -19.26 -13.85
CA ARG A 6 -15.90 -19.74 -14.36
C ARG A 6 -14.75 -19.29 -13.45
N PRO A 7 -13.68 -20.08 -13.27
CA PRO A 7 -12.52 -19.66 -12.49
C PRO A 7 -11.74 -18.57 -13.23
N GLN A 8 -11.46 -17.46 -12.56
CA GLN A 8 -10.50 -16.46 -13.00
C GLN A 8 -9.12 -17.12 -13.09
N GLY A 9 -8.48 -17.09 -14.26
CA GLY A 9 -7.18 -17.73 -14.46
C GLY A 9 -6.12 -17.03 -13.63
N ARG A 10 -5.53 -17.74 -12.67
CA ARG A 10 -4.34 -17.30 -11.92
C ARG A 10 -3.11 -17.91 -12.56
N VAL A 11 -2.12 -17.10 -12.90
CA VAL A 11 -0.83 -17.56 -13.43
C VAL A 11 0.29 -16.94 -12.60
N THR A 12 1.30 -17.75 -12.27
CA THR A 12 2.50 -17.29 -11.56
C THR A 12 3.68 -17.38 -12.50
N TYR A 13 4.39 -16.27 -12.68
CA TYR A 13 5.63 -16.20 -13.44
C TYR A 13 6.82 -16.19 -12.48
N HIS A 14 7.76 -17.09 -12.72
CA HIS A 14 9.07 -17.08 -12.08
C HIS A 14 10.08 -16.48 -13.05
N PHE A 15 10.84 -15.50 -12.59
CA PHE A 15 11.86 -14.89 -13.42
C PHE A 15 13.07 -15.83 -13.53
N THR A 16 13.41 -16.24 -14.75
CA THR A 16 14.67 -16.91 -15.06
C THR A 16 15.61 -15.94 -15.78
N HIS A 17 16.92 -16.05 -15.55
CA HIS A 17 17.94 -15.19 -16.16
C HIS A 17 17.95 -15.38 -17.70
N GLY A 18 17.12 -14.60 -18.40
CA GLY A 18 16.97 -14.64 -19.85
C GLY A 18 16.23 -13.39 -20.32
N LYS A 19 16.72 -12.79 -21.42
CA LYS A 19 16.35 -11.45 -21.95
C LYS A 19 14.85 -11.17 -21.83
N THR A 20 14.50 -10.40 -20.80
CA THR A 20 13.16 -9.90 -20.54
C THR A 20 13.03 -8.47 -21.03
N ASP A 21 11.79 -8.07 -21.34
CA ASP A 21 11.40 -6.68 -21.59
C ASP A 21 12.04 -5.76 -20.54
N LYS A 22 12.50 -4.57 -20.94
CA LYS A 22 13.20 -3.62 -20.08
C LYS A 22 12.42 -3.36 -18.78
N ARG A 23 11.09 -3.28 -18.87
CA ARG A 23 10.19 -3.10 -17.71
C ARG A 23 10.17 -4.29 -16.75
N LEU A 24 10.25 -5.52 -17.27
CA LEU A 24 10.30 -6.75 -16.47
C LEU A 24 11.70 -6.98 -15.85
N SER A 25 12.75 -6.52 -16.51
CA SER A 25 14.12 -6.65 -16.02
C SER A 25 14.40 -5.80 -14.76
N GLU A 26 13.80 -4.61 -14.64
CA GLU A 26 13.89 -3.76 -13.45
C GLU A 26 13.16 -4.39 -12.25
N LEU A 27 12.03 -5.07 -12.48
CA LEU A 27 11.29 -5.79 -11.45
C LEU A 27 12.01 -7.03 -10.91
N HIS A 28 12.83 -7.68 -11.76
CA HIS A 28 13.66 -8.81 -11.32
C HIS A 28 14.74 -8.40 -10.31
N ILE A 29 15.12 -7.11 -10.28
CA ILE A 29 16.08 -6.58 -9.29
C ILE A 29 15.52 -6.70 -7.87
N TYR A 30 14.20 -6.53 -7.73
CA TYR A 30 13.53 -6.42 -6.43
C TYR A 30 12.73 -7.67 -6.05
N HIS A 31 12.27 -8.47 -7.03
CA HIS A 31 11.33 -9.57 -6.78
C HIS A 31 11.68 -10.86 -7.52
N SER A 32 11.46 -11.99 -6.85
CA SER A 32 11.73 -13.33 -7.36
C SER A 32 10.63 -13.92 -8.26
N GLY A 33 9.44 -13.31 -8.30
CA GLY A 33 8.34 -13.72 -9.17
C GLY A 33 7.12 -12.81 -9.10
N LEU A 34 6.23 -12.94 -10.08
CA LEU A 34 4.96 -12.22 -10.19
C LEU A 34 3.78 -13.19 -10.13
N THR A 35 2.70 -12.77 -9.47
CA THR A 35 1.37 -13.40 -9.58
C THR A 35 0.46 -12.49 -10.40
N CYS A 36 -0.13 -13.04 -11.46
CA CYS A 36 -0.96 -12.33 -12.42
C CYS A 36 -2.40 -12.85 -12.42
N PHE A 37 -3.34 -11.93 -12.59
CA PHE A 37 -4.79 -12.21 -12.70
C PHE A 37 -5.32 -11.59 -13.99
N SER A 38 -6.18 -12.33 -14.70
CA SER A 38 -6.85 -11.80 -15.88
C SER A 38 -7.82 -10.68 -15.49
N GLU A 39 -7.66 -9.48 -16.05
CA GLU A 39 -8.58 -8.37 -15.81
C GLU A 39 -9.59 -8.23 -16.96
N GLY A 40 -10.88 -8.32 -16.64
CA GLY A 40 -11.99 -8.10 -17.58
C GLY A 40 -12.46 -9.35 -18.34
N THR A 41 -13.46 -9.15 -19.21
CA THR A 41 -14.08 -10.21 -20.04
C THR A 41 -13.31 -10.49 -21.33
N ARG A 42 -12.25 -9.71 -21.62
CA ARG A 42 -11.35 -9.91 -22.77
C ARG A 42 -9.98 -10.36 -22.26
N VAL A 43 -9.54 -11.53 -22.71
CA VAL A 43 -8.44 -12.36 -22.17
C VAL A 43 -7.03 -11.80 -22.45
N THR A 44 -6.87 -10.50 -22.68
CA THR A 44 -5.62 -9.95 -23.24
C THR A 44 -4.85 -9.01 -22.32
N VAL A 45 -5.32 -8.74 -21.10
CA VAL A 45 -4.60 -7.88 -20.15
C VAL A 45 -4.51 -8.57 -18.79
N TRP A 46 -3.28 -8.74 -18.30
CA TRP A 46 -2.99 -9.38 -17.03
C TRP A 46 -2.49 -8.36 -16.02
N GLY A 47 -3.20 -8.20 -14.91
CA GLY A 47 -2.77 -7.39 -13.77
C GLY A 47 -1.89 -8.22 -12.84
N CYS A 48 -0.63 -7.82 -12.68
CA CYS A 48 0.38 -8.57 -11.94
C CYS A 48 0.91 -7.79 -10.73
N CYS A 49 1.18 -8.53 -9.65
CA CYS A 49 1.88 -8.06 -8.47
C CYS A 49 3.06 -8.99 -8.13
N PRO A 50 4.09 -8.52 -7.43
CA PRO A 50 5.09 -9.42 -6.86
C PRO A 50 4.44 -10.48 -5.98
N SER A 51 4.96 -11.72 -6.02
CA SER A 51 4.29 -12.86 -5.38
C SER A 51 4.11 -12.74 -3.85
N THR A 52 4.92 -11.92 -3.19
CA THR A 52 4.81 -11.65 -1.75
C THR A 52 3.88 -10.47 -1.43
N TRP A 53 3.37 -9.78 -2.45
CA TRP A 53 2.52 -8.60 -2.31
C TRP A 53 1.04 -8.98 -2.45
N LYS A 54 0.18 -8.23 -1.77
CA LYS A 54 -1.28 -8.37 -1.88
C LYS A 54 -1.78 -7.53 -3.04
N SER A 55 -2.78 -8.02 -3.78
CA SER A 55 -3.34 -7.36 -4.96
C SER A 55 -4.73 -6.83 -4.67
N PHE A 56 -4.99 -5.55 -4.94
CA PHE A 56 -6.32 -4.95 -4.84
C PHE A 56 -6.48 -3.75 -5.76
N GLY A 57 -7.62 -3.67 -6.46
CA GLY A 57 -7.86 -2.62 -7.45
C GLY A 57 -6.75 -2.59 -8.50
N SER A 58 -6.15 -1.42 -8.73
CA SER A 58 -5.04 -1.23 -9.67
C SER A 58 -3.65 -1.25 -9.01
N SER A 59 -3.55 -1.68 -7.76
CA SER A 59 -2.33 -1.57 -6.95
C SER A 59 -1.92 -2.90 -6.29
N CYS A 60 -0.68 -2.94 -5.86
CA CYS A 60 -0.04 -4.01 -5.11
C CYS A 60 0.44 -3.45 -3.76
N TYR A 61 0.30 -4.22 -2.69
CA TYR A 61 0.58 -3.77 -1.32
C TYR A 61 1.54 -4.72 -0.61
N PHE A 62 2.53 -4.15 0.07
CA PHE A 62 3.45 -4.88 0.93
C PHE A 62 3.37 -4.36 2.36
N ILE A 63 3.23 -5.28 3.31
CA ILE A 63 3.11 -4.96 4.73
C ILE A 63 4.43 -5.32 5.37
N SER A 64 5.20 -4.31 5.77
CA SER A 64 6.50 -4.51 6.41
C SER A 64 6.31 -5.12 7.79
N THR A 65 7.03 -6.21 8.06
CA THR A 65 7.13 -6.80 9.40
C THR A 65 8.20 -6.13 10.27
N GLU A 66 9.08 -5.33 9.65
CA GLU A 66 10.14 -4.59 10.36
C GLU A 66 9.66 -3.20 10.75
N GLU A 67 10.01 -2.80 11.97
CA GLU A 67 9.77 -1.45 12.47
C GLU A 67 10.89 -0.51 12.05
N SER A 68 10.55 0.70 11.66
CA SER A 68 11.49 1.75 11.29
C SER A 68 10.85 3.11 11.53
N VAL A 69 11.64 4.19 11.46
CA VAL A 69 11.11 5.56 11.42
C VAL A 69 10.45 5.85 10.07
N TRP A 70 9.61 6.88 9.97
CA TRP A 70 8.82 7.15 8.76
C TRP A 70 9.69 7.32 7.51
N THR A 71 10.75 8.12 7.59
CA THR A 71 11.67 8.37 6.46
C THR A 71 12.37 7.10 5.99
N LYS A 72 12.77 6.21 6.91
CA LYS A 72 13.40 4.95 6.56
C LYS A 72 12.39 3.96 5.97
N SER A 73 11.15 3.98 6.47
CA SER A 73 10.05 3.19 5.92
C SER A 73 9.75 3.57 4.46
N GLU A 74 9.70 4.87 4.17
CA GLU A 74 9.57 5.36 2.78
C GLU A 74 10.75 4.94 1.91
N GLN A 75 11.98 5.10 2.41
CA GLN A 75 13.17 4.64 1.69
C GLN A 75 13.09 3.14 1.36
N ASN A 76 12.66 2.31 2.31
CA ASN A 76 12.50 0.88 2.08
C ASN A 76 11.45 0.58 1.01
N CYS A 77 10.34 1.33 0.96
CA CYS A 77 9.35 1.20 -0.11
C CYS A 77 9.93 1.61 -1.47
N VAL A 78 10.69 2.71 -1.53
CA VAL A 78 11.36 3.19 -2.75
C VAL A 78 12.39 2.17 -3.26
N GLU A 79 13.14 1.54 -2.35
CA GLU A 79 14.06 0.44 -2.66
C GLU A 79 13.36 -0.79 -3.25
N MET A 80 12.02 -0.87 -3.18
CA MET A 80 11.21 -1.91 -3.85
C MET A 80 10.43 -1.38 -5.07
N GLY A 81 10.67 -0.15 -5.51
CA GLY A 81 9.92 0.48 -6.62
C GLY A 81 8.50 0.90 -6.24
N ALA A 82 8.28 1.19 -4.96
CA ALA A 82 7.00 1.57 -4.37
C ALA A 82 7.13 2.86 -3.54
N HIS A 83 6.04 3.28 -2.92
CA HIS A 83 6.02 4.34 -1.91
C HIS A 83 5.19 3.88 -0.71
N LEU A 84 5.27 4.58 0.42
CA LEU A 84 4.30 4.40 1.50
C LEU A 84 2.87 4.61 0.96
N VAL A 85 1.93 3.80 1.46
CA VAL A 85 0.58 3.69 0.90
C VAL A 85 -0.20 5.01 0.91
N VAL A 86 -0.93 5.26 -0.17
CA VAL A 86 -1.85 6.39 -0.32
C VAL A 86 -3.28 5.86 -0.35
N ILE A 87 -4.04 6.09 0.70
CA ILE A 87 -5.42 5.59 0.78
C ILE A 87 -6.35 6.55 0.02
N ASN A 88 -6.90 6.09 -1.09
CA ASN A 88 -7.76 6.85 -1.99
C ASN A 88 -9.24 6.55 -1.79
N THR A 89 -9.58 5.37 -1.25
CA THR A 89 -10.98 4.94 -1.08
C THR A 89 -11.21 4.18 0.21
N GLU A 90 -12.46 4.14 0.66
CA GLU A 90 -12.87 3.31 1.80
C GLU A 90 -12.67 1.81 1.51
N ALA A 91 -12.93 1.37 0.28
CA ALA A 91 -12.75 -0.02 -0.12
C ALA A 91 -11.28 -0.46 -0.04
N GLU A 92 -10.35 0.43 -0.40
CA GLU A 92 -8.92 0.22 -0.24
C GLU A 92 -8.49 0.13 1.23
N GLN A 93 -8.94 1.06 2.08
CA GLN A 93 -8.69 0.96 3.53
C GLN A 93 -9.21 -0.36 4.10
N ASN A 94 -10.45 -0.73 3.76
CA ASN A 94 -11.08 -1.96 4.23
C ASN A 94 -10.34 -3.22 3.78
N PHE A 95 -9.74 -3.20 2.58
CA PHE A 95 -8.86 -4.27 2.11
C PHE A 95 -7.55 -4.32 2.91
N ILE A 96 -6.91 -3.17 3.11
CA ILE A 96 -5.62 -3.06 3.81
C ILE A 96 -5.74 -3.59 5.24
N VAL A 97 -6.74 -3.13 6.01
CA VAL A 97 -6.87 -3.46 7.43
C VAL A 97 -7.11 -4.95 7.69
N GLN A 98 -7.64 -5.70 6.72
CA GLN A 98 -7.76 -7.16 6.80
C GLN A 98 -6.41 -7.89 6.81
N GLN A 99 -5.32 -7.20 6.43
CA GLN A 99 -3.97 -7.76 6.39
C GLN A 99 -3.12 -7.35 7.60
N LEU A 100 -3.65 -6.47 8.46
CA LEU A 100 -2.90 -5.84 9.57
C LEU A 100 -3.12 -6.57 10.89
N ASN A 101 -2.16 -6.43 11.80
CA ASN A 101 -2.26 -6.91 13.17
C ASN A 101 -2.78 -5.78 14.06
N GLU A 102 -3.91 -5.99 14.75
CA GLU A 102 -4.55 -5.01 15.64
C GLU A 102 -3.64 -4.52 16.78
N SER A 103 -2.60 -5.27 17.14
CA SER A 103 -1.63 -4.87 18.18
C SER A 103 -0.52 -3.94 17.68
N LEU A 104 -0.48 -3.63 16.39
CA LEU A 104 0.56 -2.84 15.74
C LEU A 104 -0.02 -1.56 15.12
N SER A 105 0.88 -0.64 14.77
CA SER A 105 0.57 0.58 14.02
C SER A 105 1.43 0.65 12.77
N TYR A 106 0.88 1.18 11.69
CA TYR A 106 1.55 1.16 10.39
C TYR A 106 1.62 2.56 9.79
N PHE A 107 2.82 2.99 9.38
CA PHE A 107 2.99 4.26 8.68
C PHE A 107 2.25 4.29 7.34
N LEU A 108 1.64 5.44 7.07
CA LEU A 108 1.01 5.80 5.80
C LEU A 108 1.90 6.80 5.04
N GLY A 109 1.67 6.94 3.74
CA GLY A 109 2.33 7.94 2.91
C GLY A 109 1.81 9.36 3.12
N LEU A 110 1.39 9.71 4.33
CA LEU A 110 0.75 10.98 4.69
C LEU A 110 1.57 11.66 5.80
N SER A 111 1.95 12.92 5.58
CA SER A 111 2.73 13.72 6.54
C SER A 111 2.34 15.19 6.50
N ASP A 112 2.65 15.93 7.56
CA ASP A 112 2.56 17.40 7.66
C ASP A 112 3.96 17.97 7.97
N PRO A 113 4.83 18.13 6.95
CA PRO A 113 6.24 18.45 7.16
C PRO A 113 6.51 19.78 7.90
N GLN A 114 5.52 20.67 7.95
CA GLN A 114 5.65 21.99 8.58
C GLN A 114 4.87 22.09 9.91
N GLY A 115 4.16 21.04 10.33
CA GLY A 115 3.36 21.05 11.56
C GLY A 115 2.31 22.16 11.59
N ASN A 116 1.73 22.51 10.44
CA ASN A 116 0.77 23.62 10.31
C ASN A 116 -0.61 23.18 9.81
N GLY A 117 -0.90 21.88 9.87
CA GLY A 117 -2.13 21.26 9.43
C GLY A 117 -2.21 21.01 7.93
N ASN A 118 -1.14 21.29 7.15
CA ASN A 118 -1.12 21.05 5.71
C ASN A 118 -0.58 19.66 5.39
N TRP A 119 -1.40 18.65 5.64
CA TRP A 119 -1.14 17.26 5.31
C TRP A 119 -0.98 17.02 3.80
N GLN A 120 0.01 16.20 3.43
CA GLN A 120 0.42 15.90 2.06
C GLN A 120 0.60 14.39 1.87
N TRP A 121 0.02 13.86 0.79
CA TRP A 121 0.32 12.50 0.34
C TRP A 121 1.65 12.47 -0.40
N ILE A 122 2.40 11.38 -0.23
CA ILE A 122 3.71 11.16 -0.86
C ILE A 122 3.65 11.17 -2.39
N ASP A 123 2.53 10.76 -2.97
CA ASP A 123 2.26 10.74 -4.41
C ASP A 123 1.73 12.08 -4.96
N GLN A 124 1.65 13.11 -4.12
CA GLN A 124 1.13 14.44 -4.43
C GLN A 124 -0.38 14.49 -4.72
N THR A 125 -1.12 13.40 -4.43
CA THR A 125 -2.59 13.42 -4.51
C THR A 125 -3.16 14.50 -3.58
N PRO A 126 -4.07 15.38 -4.05
CA PRO A 126 -4.56 16.49 -3.24
C PRO A 126 -5.32 16.01 -1.99
N PHE A 127 -4.72 16.15 -0.80
CA PHE A 127 -5.30 15.71 0.48
C PHE A 127 -6.72 16.25 0.73
N LYS A 128 -6.99 17.52 0.39
CA LYS A 128 -8.31 18.16 0.58
C LYS A 128 -9.43 17.46 -0.21
N LYS A 129 -9.10 16.84 -1.35
CA LYS A 129 -10.04 16.15 -2.24
C LYS A 129 -10.12 14.64 -1.98
N ASN A 130 -9.26 14.11 -1.10
CA ASN A 130 -9.18 12.69 -0.82
C ASN A 130 -9.99 12.31 0.44
N VAL A 131 -10.22 11.01 0.62
CA VAL A 131 -10.82 10.44 1.84
C VAL A 131 -9.95 10.71 3.07
N ARG A 132 -10.59 10.75 4.24
CA ARG A 132 -9.93 11.00 5.53
C ARG A 132 -10.55 10.09 6.58
N PHE A 133 -9.75 9.20 7.14
CA PHE A 133 -10.21 8.22 8.13
C PHE A 133 -9.50 8.37 9.47
N TRP A 134 -9.24 9.61 9.89
CA TRP A 134 -8.72 9.93 11.22
C TRP A 134 -9.61 9.36 12.31
N HIS A 135 -8.98 8.91 13.40
CA HIS A 135 -9.69 8.62 14.64
C HIS A 135 -10.34 9.88 15.21
N PRO A 136 -11.37 9.74 16.06
CA PRO A 136 -11.94 10.88 16.76
C PRO A 136 -10.87 11.69 17.51
N ASN A 137 -10.87 13.00 17.31
CA ASN A 137 -9.88 13.97 17.81
C ASN A 137 -8.51 13.96 17.14
N GLU A 138 -8.27 13.10 16.15
CA GLU A 138 -7.05 13.13 15.35
C GLU A 138 -7.24 13.92 14.03
N PRO A 139 -6.17 14.55 13.50
CA PRO A 139 -4.86 14.72 14.13
C PRO A 139 -4.88 15.75 15.28
N ASN A 140 -4.08 15.54 16.33
CA ASN A 140 -4.20 16.30 17.58
C ASN A 140 -2.96 17.14 17.98
N PHE A 141 -1.77 16.90 17.41
CA PHE A 141 -0.55 17.57 17.87
C PHE A 141 0.39 17.96 16.71
N SER A 142 0.69 19.26 16.59
CA SER A 142 1.49 19.78 15.46
C SER A 142 2.92 19.23 15.34
N ALA A 143 3.47 18.67 16.43
CA ALA A 143 4.78 18.02 16.39
C ALA A 143 4.71 16.56 15.90
N GLU A 144 3.52 15.98 15.83
CA GLU A 144 3.24 14.68 15.27
C GLU A 144 2.99 14.80 13.76
N GLN A 145 4.09 14.86 13.00
CA GLN A 145 4.08 15.25 11.59
C GLN A 145 3.90 14.08 10.62
N CYS A 146 3.68 12.86 11.10
CA CYS A 146 3.51 11.67 10.26
C CYS A 146 2.23 10.92 10.62
N ALA A 147 1.53 10.36 9.64
CA ALA A 147 0.32 9.59 9.91
C ALA A 147 0.61 8.09 10.02
N SER A 148 -0.10 7.43 10.91
CA SER A 148 -0.16 5.98 11.02
C SER A 148 -1.61 5.49 11.06
N ILE A 149 -1.87 4.26 10.61
CA ILE A 149 -3.13 3.55 10.84
C ILE A 149 -2.97 2.62 12.04
N VAL A 150 -3.93 2.66 12.97
CA VAL A 150 -3.89 1.95 14.26
C VAL A 150 -5.29 1.51 14.69
N PHE A 151 -5.38 0.40 15.45
CA PHE A 151 -6.63 -0.13 15.97
C PHE A 151 -6.86 0.30 17.43
N TRP A 152 -7.95 1.02 17.70
CA TRP A 152 -8.35 1.44 19.05
C TRP A 152 -9.72 0.86 19.41
N LYS A 153 -9.84 0.15 20.54
CA LYS A 153 -11.15 -0.33 21.01
C LYS A 153 -11.92 0.80 21.71
N PRO A 154 -13.23 0.95 21.46
CA PRO A 154 -14.10 0.16 20.58
C PRO A 154 -14.18 0.67 19.13
N GLY A 155 -13.45 1.73 18.75
CA GLY A 155 -13.57 2.44 17.48
C GLY A 155 -13.05 1.70 16.23
N GLY A 156 -12.21 0.69 16.38
CA GLY A 156 -11.65 -0.07 15.25
C GLY A 156 -10.42 0.59 14.64
N TRP A 157 -10.22 0.42 13.33
CA TRP A 157 -9.10 1.00 12.58
C TRP A 157 -9.35 2.45 12.17
N GLY A 158 -8.34 3.30 12.35
CA GLY A 158 -8.37 4.71 11.98
C GLY A 158 -6.97 5.30 11.96
N TRP A 159 -6.84 6.53 11.47
CA TRP A 159 -5.55 7.22 11.38
C TRP A 159 -5.25 8.01 12.64
N ASN A 160 -3.99 8.08 12.99
CA ASN A 160 -3.44 8.82 14.12
C ASN A 160 -2.17 9.55 13.66
N ASP A 161 -2.03 10.82 14.00
CA ASP A 161 -0.76 11.52 13.84
C ASP A 161 0.22 11.04 14.91
N VAL A 162 1.48 10.90 14.52
CA VAL A 162 2.54 10.37 15.37
C VAL A 162 3.85 11.10 15.08
N PHE A 163 4.76 11.10 16.05
CA PHE A 163 6.13 11.55 15.82
C PHE A 163 6.81 10.65 14.76
N CYS A 164 7.40 11.28 13.75
CA CYS A 164 8.00 10.60 12.60
C CYS A 164 9.20 9.71 12.96
N ASP A 165 9.85 9.95 14.09
CA ASP A 165 11.01 9.21 14.62
C ASP A 165 10.62 8.04 15.53
N THR A 166 9.31 7.80 15.73
CA THR A 166 8.84 6.59 16.42
C THR A 166 8.96 5.37 15.50
N LEU A 167 9.40 4.25 16.07
CA LEU A 167 9.51 2.98 15.34
C LEU A 167 8.13 2.37 15.16
N ARG A 168 7.76 2.09 13.90
CA ARG A 168 6.49 1.46 13.53
C ARG A 168 6.66 0.60 12.30
N ASN A 169 5.75 -0.34 12.09
CA ASN A 169 5.61 -1.02 10.81
C ASN A 169 5.17 -0.04 9.71
N SER A 170 5.15 -0.49 8.47
CA SER A 170 4.76 0.34 7.33
C SER A 170 4.06 -0.46 6.25
N ILE A 171 3.32 0.24 5.39
CA ILE A 171 2.63 -0.35 4.25
C ILE A 171 3.13 0.36 2.99
N CYS A 172 3.68 -0.41 2.06
CA CYS A 172 4.07 0.09 0.74
C CYS A 172 2.98 -0.19 -0.30
N GLU A 173 2.83 0.71 -1.27
CA GLU A 173 1.96 0.59 -2.43
C GLU A 173 2.74 0.84 -3.72
N MET A 174 2.49 0.01 -4.73
CA MET A 174 2.90 0.27 -6.12
C MET A 174 1.74 -0.02 -7.08
N LYS A 175 1.77 0.54 -8.29
CA LYS A 175 0.79 0.19 -9.32
C LYS A 175 1.04 -1.23 -9.86
N LYS A 176 -0.06 -1.92 -10.20
CA LYS A 176 0.00 -3.20 -10.90
C LYS A 176 0.81 -3.10 -12.18
N ILE A 177 1.49 -4.20 -12.49
CA ILE A 177 2.19 -4.37 -13.75
C ILE A 177 1.19 -4.99 -14.72
N TYR A 178 0.93 -4.33 -15.85
CA TYR A 178 0.05 -4.85 -16.88
C TYR A 178 0.88 -5.48 -18.00
N LEU A 179 0.61 -6.75 -18.27
CA LEU A 179 1.20 -7.57 -19.34
C LEU A 179 0.15 -7.95 -20.38
#